data_AF-A0A1V5VEQ8-F1
#
_entry.id   AF-A0A1V5VEQ8-F1
#
_cell.length_a   1.000
_cell.length_b   1.000
_cell.length_c   1.000
_cell.angle_alpha   90.00
_cell.angle_beta   90.00
_cell.angle_gamma   90.00
#
_symmetry.space_group_name_H-M   'P 1'
#
loop_
_entity.id
_entity.type
_entity.pdbx_description
1 polymer ?
#
loop_
_entity_poly.entity_id
_entity_poly.type
_entity_poly.pdbx_seq_one_letter_code
_entity_poly.pdbx_strand_id
1 'polypeptide(L)'
;MLADKKYCNGPHRILTDSIGFTDFFLPGEKAVLSNKKIYFSSGAEINLKNAYSWRLKIPKVFKKKVDLTCISNALKGYSFVKPELAENLKLAFIRKDIPAFSRITDSIIGLGPGLTPSGDDILCGFISVFHFLKYERLFDFFLKKVKIKYNKTNFISAQYLKWAVDGKICENVANAIYCTAAGCEDAKYWINHVSGIGATSGKDTLFGILTAMEVYNVIKSGEK
;
A
#
# COMPACT_ATOMS: atom_id res chain seq x y z
N MET A 1 2.37 15.98 8.81
CA MET A 1 2.84 15.43 7.53
C MET A 1 3.91 14.40 7.85
N LEU A 2 3.86 13.22 7.24
CA LEU A 2 4.74 12.09 7.57
C LEU A 2 6.00 12.03 6.69
N ALA A 3 6.01 12.77 5.59
CA ALA A 3 7.15 12.87 4.67
C ALA A 3 7.28 14.28 4.10
N ASP A 4 8.50 14.65 3.73
CA ASP A 4 8.77 15.88 2.97
C ASP A 4 8.23 15.72 1.54
N LYS A 5 7.51 16.71 1.03
CA LYS A 5 7.02 16.74 -0.38
C LYS A 5 8.18 16.66 -1.38
N LYS A 6 9.40 17.02 -0.97
CA LYS A 6 10.64 16.95 -1.76
C LYS A 6 11.21 15.53 -1.84
N TYR A 7 11.02 14.70 -0.82
CA TYR A 7 11.61 13.37 -0.72
C TYR A 7 10.53 12.36 -0.33
N CYS A 8 9.94 11.71 -1.33
CA CYS A 8 9.01 10.61 -1.11
C CYS A 8 9.81 9.35 -0.74
N ASN A 9 10.25 9.24 0.53
CA ASN A 9 11.03 8.09 0.94
C ASN A 9 10.10 6.88 1.10
N GLY A 10 10.54 5.73 0.62
CA GLY A 10 9.83 4.48 0.82
C GLY A 10 10.83 3.36 0.97
N PRO A 11 10.45 2.20 1.52
CA PRO A 11 11.40 1.11 1.71
C PRO A 11 11.94 0.52 0.39
N HIS A 12 11.46 0.98 -0.77
CA HIS A 12 11.73 0.39 -2.09
C HIS A 12 11.96 1.40 -3.21
N ARG A 13 12.20 2.68 -2.92
CA ARG A 13 12.50 3.68 -3.97
C ARG A 13 13.86 4.29 -3.77
N ILE A 14 14.59 4.40 -4.88
CA ILE A 14 15.77 5.24 -5.01
C ILE A 14 15.37 6.34 -5.98
N LEU A 15 15.47 7.59 -5.53
CA LEU A 15 15.24 8.76 -6.37
C LEU A 15 16.60 9.27 -6.83
N THR A 16 16.72 9.53 -8.13
CA THR A 16 17.91 10.10 -8.77
C THR A 16 17.49 11.39 -9.47
N ASP A 17 18.26 12.46 -9.31
CA ASP A 17 17.88 13.77 -9.84
C ASP A 17 18.16 13.92 -11.34
N SER A 18 18.98 13.05 -11.93
CA SER A 18 19.56 13.27 -13.27
C SER A 18 20.02 12.01 -14.01
N ILE A 19 19.76 10.82 -13.47
CA ILE A 19 20.31 9.56 -13.97
C ILE A 19 19.21 8.52 -14.12
N GLY A 20 19.05 7.94 -15.31
CA GLY A 20 18.18 6.79 -15.52
C GLY A 20 18.82 5.51 -14.99
N PHE A 21 18.04 4.68 -14.28
CA PHE A 21 18.54 3.39 -13.82
C PHE A 21 19.01 2.50 -14.99
N THR A 22 18.34 2.60 -16.14
CA THR A 22 18.71 1.88 -17.37
C THR A 22 20.06 2.30 -17.95
N ASP A 23 20.59 3.45 -17.55
CA ASP A 23 21.87 3.96 -18.06
C ASP A 23 23.07 3.25 -17.39
N PHE A 24 22.85 2.63 -16.22
CA PHE A 24 23.92 2.06 -15.38
C PHE A 24 23.68 0.61 -14.96
N PHE A 25 22.44 0.13 -15.03
CA PHE A 25 22.05 -1.19 -14.54
C PHE A 25 21.34 -1.99 -15.63
N LEU A 26 21.75 -3.25 -15.79
CA LEU A 26 21.12 -4.16 -16.74
C LEU A 26 19.91 -4.87 -16.10
N PRO A 27 18.81 -5.09 -16.83
CA PRO A 27 17.72 -5.92 -16.33
C PRO A 27 18.20 -7.32 -15.96
N GLY A 28 17.87 -7.79 -14.74
CA GLY A 28 18.23 -9.13 -14.26
C GLY A 28 19.67 -9.27 -13.75
N GLU A 29 20.40 -8.17 -13.64
CA GLU A 29 21.77 -8.16 -13.18
C GLU A 29 21.94 -8.55 -11.70
N LYS A 30 23.05 -9.20 -11.37
CA LYS A 30 23.38 -9.56 -9.98
C LYS A 30 23.91 -8.35 -9.22
N ALA A 31 23.32 -8.09 -8.07
CA ALA A 31 23.79 -7.11 -7.10
C ALA A 31 24.36 -7.80 -5.86
N VAL A 32 25.50 -7.33 -5.35
CA VAL A 32 26.16 -7.85 -4.15
C VAL A 32 26.27 -6.74 -3.10
N LEU A 33 25.74 -6.97 -1.91
CA LEU A 33 25.92 -6.07 -0.77
C LEU A 33 27.19 -6.45 0.00
N SER A 34 28.15 -5.53 0.10
CA SER A 34 29.35 -5.68 0.92
C SER A 34 29.80 -4.33 1.46
N ASN A 35 30.23 -4.25 2.73
CA ASN A 35 30.77 -3.04 3.34
C ASN A 35 29.95 -1.75 3.12
N LYS A 36 28.61 -1.82 3.27
CA LYS A 36 27.66 -0.71 3.02
C LYS A 36 27.72 -0.18 1.57
N LYS A 37 28.09 -1.02 0.61
CA LYS A 37 28.01 -0.73 -0.82
C LYS A 37 27.25 -1.85 -1.52
N ILE A 38 26.45 -1.49 -2.50
CA ILE A 38 25.81 -2.43 -3.41
C ILE A 38 26.61 -2.38 -4.72
N TYR A 39 27.20 -3.50 -5.09
CA TYR A 39 27.99 -3.66 -6.30
C TYR A 39 27.17 -4.36 -7.37
N PHE A 40 27.28 -3.88 -8.61
CA PHE A 40 26.64 -4.45 -9.77
C PHE A 40 27.73 -4.97 -10.72
N SER A 41 27.47 -6.08 -11.41
CA SER A 41 28.38 -6.65 -12.43
C SER A 41 28.70 -5.71 -13.61
N SER A 42 27.92 -4.66 -13.84
CA SER A 42 28.15 -3.58 -14.80
C SER A 42 29.28 -2.65 -14.36
N GLY A 43 29.76 -2.80 -13.12
CA GLY A 43 30.74 -1.93 -12.49
C GLY A 43 30.11 -0.75 -11.73
N ALA A 44 28.79 -0.56 -11.82
CA ALA A 44 28.10 0.44 -11.02
C ALA A 44 28.15 0.09 -9.52
N GLU A 45 28.25 1.10 -8.66
CA GLU A 45 28.15 0.94 -7.21
C GLU A 45 27.18 1.96 -6.58
N ILE A 46 26.39 1.50 -5.61
CA ILE A 46 25.56 2.37 -4.76
C ILE A 46 26.16 2.39 -3.36
N ASN A 47 26.65 3.55 -2.94
CA ASN A 47 27.24 3.73 -1.62
C ASN A 47 26.17 4.09 -0.57
N LEU A 48 26.06 3.28 0.48
CA LEU A 48 25.10 3.43 1.56
C LEU A 48 25.66 4.18 2.78
N LYS A 49 26.78 4.92 2.65
CA LYS A 49 27.41 5.69 3.75
C LYS A 49 26.43 6.60 4.48
N ASN A 50 25.51 7.24 3.75
CA ASN A 50 24.49 8.14 4.28
C ASN A 50 23.11 7.48 4.38
N ALA A 51 23.00 6.18 4.14
CA ALA A 51 21.76 5.46 4.28
C ALA A 51 21.46 5.23 5.77
N TYR A 52 20.20 5.39 6.14
CA TYR A 52 19.68 5.05 7.45
C TYR A 52 18.58 4.01 7.30
N SER A 53 18.34 3.22 8.35
CA SER A 53 17.21 2.31 8.36
C SER A 53 15.92 3.12 8.27
N TRP A 54 15.15 2.89 7.21
CA TRP A 54 13.85 3.51 7.04
C TRP A 54 12.92 3.09 8.19
N ARG A 55 12.29 4.08 8.83
CA ARG A 55 11.32 3.89 9.92
C ARG A 55 10.21 4.92 9.81
N LEU A 56 9.07 4.50 9.28
CA LEU A 56 7.86 5.30 9.36
C LEU A 56 7.21 5.15 10.74
N LYS A 57 7.03 6.26 11.44
CA LYS A 57 6.15 6.31 12.62
C LYS A 57 4.72 6.49 12.13
N ILE A 58 3.89 5.45 12.24
CA ILE A 58 2.49 5.49 11.83
C ILE A 58 1.66 6.19 12.93
N PRO A 59 1.13 7.39 12.68
CA PRO A 59 0.23 8.06 13.60
C PRO A 59 -1.12 7.35 13.65
N LYS A 60 -1.71 7.27 14.84
CA LYS A 60 -3.07 6.77 15.01
C LYS A 60 -4.06 7.93 14.87
N VAL A 61 -5.11 7.72 14.08
CA VAL A 61 -6.18 8.69 13.85
C VAL A 61 -7.46 8.20 14.53
N PHE A 62 -8.11 9.09 15.26
CA PHE A 62 -9.35 8.83 15.98
C PHE A 62 -10.43 9.78 15.48
N LYS A 63 -11.24 9.34 14.52
CA LYS A 63 -12.42 10.09 14.03
C LYS A 63 -13.66 9.21 14.02
N LYS A 64 -14.83 9.80 14.33
CA LYS A 64 -16.13 9.11 14.21
C LYS A 64 -16.47 8.73 12.76
N LYS A 65 -16.04 9.55 11.81
CA LYS A 65 -16.23 9.34 10.38
C LYS A 65 -15.08 9.99 9.62
N VAL A 66 -14.63 9.34 8.54
CA VAL A 66 -13.64 9.85 7.59
C VAL A 66 -14.36 10.37 6.35
N ASP A 67 -13.95 11.53 5.85
CA ASP A 67 -14.43 12.07 4.57
C ASP A 67 -13.73 11.36 3.40
N LEU A 68 -14.52 10.77 2.52
CA LEU A 68 -14.06 9.98 1.39
C LEU A 68 -14.15 10.74 0.06
N THR A 69 -14.62 11.99 0.08
CA THR A 69 -14.91 12.77 -1.14
C THR A 69 -13.70 12.88 -2.06
N CYS A 70 -12.52 13.19 -1.50
CA CYS A 70 -11.30 13.34 -2.30
C CYS A 70 -10.86 12.03 -2.98
N ILE A 71 -10.90 10.90 -2.26
CA ILE A 71 -10.45 9.62 -2.81
C ILE A 71 -11.47 9.06 -3.82
N SER A 72 -12.77 9.22 -3.55
CA SER A 72 -13.83 8.84 -4.49
C SER A 72 -13.75 9.64 -5.78
N ASN A 73 -13.46 10.95 -5.70
CA ASN A 73 -13.26 11.78 -6.88
C ASN A 73 -12.03 11.36 -7.69
N ALA A 74 -10.92 11.00 -7.05
CA ALA A 74 -9.71 10.53 -7.73
C ALA A 74 -9.91 9.18 -8.43
N LEU A 75 -10.86 8.37 -7.95
CA LEU A 75 -11.25 7.08 -8.52
C LEU A 75 -12.47 7.18 -9.45
N LYS A 76 -12.92 8.40 -9.82
CA LYS A 76 -14.04 8.55 -10.74
C LYS A 76 -13.70 7.93 -12.10
N GLY A 77 -14.55 6.99 -12.56
CA GLY A 77 -14.34 6.26 -13.82
C GLY A 77 -13.30 5.13 -13.73
N TYR A 78 -12.69 4.90 -12.57
CA TYR A 78 -11.89 3.70 -12.33
C TYR A 78 -12.83 2.50 -12.15
N SER A 79 -12.53 1.40 -12.83
CA SER A 79 -13.27 0.15 -12.72
C SER A 79 -12.31 -0.97 -12.32
N PHE A 80 -12.56 -1.55 -11.15
CA PHE A 80 -11.85 -2.74 -10.74
C PHE A 80 -12.39 -3.96 -11.51
N VAL A 81 -11.50 -4.88 -11.89
CA VAL A 81 -11.81 -6.08 -12.67
C VAL A 81 -12.92 -6.93 -12.03
N LYS A 82 -13.14 -6.85 -10.71
CA LYS A 82 -14.20 -7.60 -9.99
C LYS A 82 -14.81 -6.80 -8.83
N PRO A 83 -15.75 -5.86 -9.05
CA PRO A 83 -16.33 -5.03 -7.99
C PRO A 83 -16.95 -5.82 -6.84
N GLU A 84 -17.58 -6.97 -7.16
CA GLU A 84 -18.16 -7.89 -6.17
C GLU A 84 -17.14 -8.40 -5.14
N LEU A 85 -15.89 -8.55 -5.54
CA LEU A 85 -14.81 -9.02 -4.67
C LEU A 85 -14.49 -8.01 -3.58
N ALA A 86 -14.53 -6.72 -3.93
CA ALA A 86 -14.34 -5.63 -2.97
C ALA A 86 -15.53 -5.57 -2.00
N GLU A 87 -16.76 -5.70 -2.50
CA GLU A 87 -17.95 -5.75 -1.65
C GLU A 87 -17.92 -6.95 -0.70
N ASN A 88 -17.56 -8.13 -1.19
CA ASN A 88 -17.41 -9.33 -0.37
C ASN A 88 -16.31 -9.16 0.68
N LEU A 89 -15.19 -8.50 0.35
CA LEU A 89 -14.12 -8.19 1.31
C LEU A 89 -14.64 -7.29 2.44
N LYS A 90 -15.41 -6.24 2.09
CA LYS A 90 -16.05 -5.35 3.07
C LYS A 90 -16.99 -6.12 3.98
N LEU A 91 -17.91 -6.90 3.40
CA LEU A 91 -18.91 -7.67 4.14
C LEU A 91 -18.26 -8.69 5.07
N ALA A 92 -17.23 -9.41 4.61
CA ALA A 92 -16.50 -10.38 5.44
C ALA A 92 -15.86 -9.70 6.66
N PHE A 93 -15.26 -8.52 6.46
CA PHE A 93 -14.67 -7.76 7.56
C PHE A 93 -15.72 -7.23 8.54
N ILE A 94 -16.78 -6.59 8.04
CA ILE A 94 -17.89 -6.02 8.84
C ILE A 94 -18.56 -7.11 9.68
N ARG A 95 -18.84 -8.27 9.07
CA ARG A 95 -19.49 -9.42 9.72
C ARG A 95 -18.55 -10.22 10.63
N LYS A 96 -17.25 -9.86 10.68
CA LYS A 96 -16.22 -10.61 11.39
C LYS A 96 -16.08 -12.07 10.89
N ASP A 97 -16.42 -12.31 9.62
CA ASP A 97 -16.34 -13.62 8.97
C ASP A 97 -14.91 -13.89 8.50
N ILE A 98 -14.11 -14.41 9.43
CA ILE A 98 -12.70 -14.73 9.21
C ILE A 98 -12.50 -15.77 8.08
N PRO A 99 -13.26 -16.88 8.03
CA PRO A 99 -13.17 -17.82 6.90
C PRO A 99 -13.46 -17.19 5.54
N ALA A 100 -14.49 -16.34 5.42
CA ALA A 100 -14.79 -15.65 4.17
C ALA A 100 -13.67 -14.69 3.79
N PHE A 101 -13.17 -13.88 4.74
CA PHE A 101 -12.06 -12.97 4.49
C PHE A 101 -10.81 -13.71 4.00
N SER A 102 -10.47 -14.84 4.62
CA SER A 102 -9.34 -15.66 4.20
C SER A 102 -9.52 -16.22 2.79
N ARG A 103 -10.71 -16.71 2.43
CA ARG A 103 -11.00 -17.19 1.06
C ARG A 103 -10.94 -16.07 0.01
N ILE A 104 -11.46 -14.90 0.35
CA ILE A 104 -11.47 -13.73 -0.55
C ILE A 104 -10.03 -13.26 -0.75
N THR A 105 -9.27 -13.00 0.31
CA THR A 105 -7.86 -12.60 0.20
C THR A 105 -7.02 -13.63 -0.59
N ASP A 106 -7.28 -14.93 -0.40
CA ASP A 106 -6.64 -16.00 -1.17
C ASP A 106 -6.99 -16.00 -2.68
N SER A 107 -8.14 -15.42 -3.06
CA SER A 107 -8.59 -15.34 -4.46
C SER A 107 -8.20 -14.02 -5.15
N ILE A 108 -7.89 -12.97 -4.37
CA ILE A 108 -7.44 -11.68 -4.92
C ILE A 108 -5.93 -11.64 -5.12
N ILE A 109 -5.15 -12.41 -4.34
CA ILE A 109 -3.69 -12.43 -4.49
C ILE A 109 -3.31 -12.91 -5.88
N GLY A 110 -2.52 -12.10 -6.59
CA GLY A 110 -2.10 -12.35 -7.97
C GLY A 110 -3.13 -12.03 -9.05
N LEU A 111 -4.29 -11.47 -8.70
CA LEU A 111 -5.33 -11.14 -9.68
C LEU A 111 -5.01 -9.84 -10.42
N GLY A 112 -5.00 -9.89 -11.75
CA GLY A 112 -4.79 -8.72 -12.61
C GLY A 112 -3.45 -8.76 -13.36
N PRO A 113 -3.30 -7.97 -14.44
CA PRO A 113 -2.10 -7.97 -15.26
C PRO A 113 -0.95 -7.16 -14.61
N GLY A 114 0.27 -7.36 -15.11
CA GLY A 114 1.41 -6.48 -14.84
C GLY A 114 2.38 -6.95 -13.75
N LEU A 115 3.37 -6.11 -13.47
CA LEU A 115 4.42 -6.36 -12.48
C LEU A 115 3.91 -6.27 -11.03
N THR A 116 2.79 -5.59 -10.79
CA THR A 116 2.04 -5.71 -9.55
C THR A 116 0.58 -6.02 -9.91
N PRO A 117 0.10 -7.25 -9.70
CA PRO A 117 -1.30 -7.57 -9.96
C PRO A 117 -2.24 -6.69 -9.14
N SER A 118 -3.29 -6.15 -9.77
CA SER A 118 -4.25 -5.22 -9.14
C SER A 118 -4.81 -5.70 -7.80
N GLY A 119 -5.07 -7.00 -7.66
CA GLY A 119 -5.56 -7.59 -6.42
C GLY A 119 -4.57 -7.50 -5.26
N ASP A 120 -3.26 -7.53 -5.54
CA ASP A 120 -2.22 -7.34 -4.53
C ASP A 120 -2.13 -5.86 -4.11
N ASP A 121 -2.23 -4.93 -5.06
CA ASP A 121 -2.22 -3.49 -4.79
C ASP A 121 -3.44 -3.05 -3.96
N ILE A 122 -4.63 -3.56 -4.29
CA ILE A 122 -5.85 -3.37 -3.51
C ILE A 122 -5.67 -3.89 -2.08
N LEU A 123 -5.14 -5.11 -1.93
CA LEU A 123 -4.94 -5.70 -0.62
C LEU A 123 -3.90 -4.92 0.20
N CYS A 124 -2.83 -4.44 -0.43
CA CYS A 124 -1.84 -3.56 0.20
C CYS A 124 -2.50 -2.28 0.72
N GLY A 125 -3.31 -1.59 -0.10
CA GLY A 125 -4.03 -0.38 0.30
C GLY A 125 -5.03 -0.65 1.43
N PHE A 126 -5.78 -1.74 1.33
CA PHE A 126 -6.78 -2.14 2.33
C PHE A 126 -6.15 -2.41 3.69
N ILE A 127 -5.09 -3.23 3.74
CA ILE A 127 -4.34 -3.55 4.96
C ILE A 127 -3.73 -2.29 5.58
N SER A 128 -3.14 -1.44 4.74
CA SER A 128 -2.42 -0.25 5.20
C SER A 128 -3.29 0.68 6.05
N VAL A 129 -4.57 0.86 5.72
CA VAL A 129 -5.48 1.78 6.42
C VAL A 129 -5.63 1.45 7.90
N PHE A 130 -5.76 0.17 8.24
CA PHE A 130 -6.03 -0.24 9.62
C PHE A 130 -4.79 -0.14 10.53
N HIS A 131 -3.59 0.07 9.97
CA HIS A 131 -2.45 0.48 10.79
C HIS A 131 -2.59 1.92 11.32
N PHE A 132 -3.36 2.79 10.66
CA PHE A 132 -3.61 4.17 11.08
C PHE A 132 -4.86 4.32 11.93
N LEU A 133 -5.87 3.46 11.75
CA LEU A 133 -7.16 3.57 12.44
C LEU A 133 -7.20 2.65 13.67
N LYS A 134 -7.81 3.11 14.78
CA LYS A 134 -7.88 2.34 16.04
C LYS A 134 -8.85 1.16 15.91
N TYR A 135 -8.35 0.02 15.42
CA TYR A 135 -9.09 -1.25 15.35
C TYR A 135 -8.22 -2.49 15.59
N GLU A 136 -7.14 -2.31 16.36
CA GLU A 136 -5.99 -3.23 16.43
C GLU A 136 -6.39 -4.68 16.68
N ARG A 137 -7.17 -4.99 17.72
CA ARG A 137 -7.42 -6.40 18.08
C ARG A 137 -8.16 -7.19 16.99
N LEU A 138 -9.23 -6.65 16.40
CA LEU A 138 -9.97 -7.36 15.34
C LEU A 138 -9.13 -7.42 14.06
N PHE A 139 -8.49 -6.32 13.71
CA PHE A 139 -7.65 -6.25 12.52
C PHE A 139 -6.45 -7.21 12.59
N ASP A 140 -5.79 -7.32 13.74
CA ASP A 140 -4.68 -8.25 13.95
C ASP A 140 -5.10 -9.71 13.74
N PHE A 141 -6.34 -10.07 14.09
CA PHE A 141 -6.86 -11.41 13.80
C PHE A 141 -7.05 -11.65 12.30
N PHE A 142 -7.53 -10.66 11.55
CA PHE A 142 -7.66 -10.75 10.10
C PHE A 142 -6.30 -10.78 9.41
N LEU A 143 -5.34 -9.97 9.85
CA LEU A 143 -3.97 -9.95 9.32
C LEU A 143 -3.30 -11.32 9.40
N LYS A 144 -3.46 -12.03 10.52
CA LYS A 144 -2.92 -13.40 10.70
C LYS A 144 -3.48 -14.42 9.70
N LYS A 145 -4.55 -14.09 8.97
CA LYS A 145 -5.17 -14.96 7.97
C LYS A 145 -4.83 -14.60 6.54
N VAL A 146 -4.16 -13.47 6.31
CA VAL A 146 -3.62 -13.13 4.99
C VAL A 146 -2.41 -14.03 4.73
N LYS A 147 -2.57 -15.00 3.83
CA LYS A 147 -1.51 -15.93 3.44
C LYS A 147 -0.86 -15.45 2.14
N ILE A 148 0.32 -14.88 2.23
CA ILE A 148 1.07 -14.43 1.05
C ILE A 148 1.54 -15.68 0.27
N LYS A 149 1.06 -15.83 -0.96
CA LYS A 149 1.33 -16.99 -1.83
C LYS A 149 2.24 -16.59 -2.98
N TYR A 150 3.55 -16.79 -2.80
CA TYR A 150 4.59 -16.49 -3.80
C TYR A 150 4.42 -17.23 -5.13
N ASN A 151 3.60 -18.29 -5.18
CA ASN A 151 3.28 -19.01 -6.41
C ASN A 151 2.07 -18.43 -7.17
N LYS A 152 1.31 -17.52 -6.57
CA LYS A 152 0.15 -16.85 -7.18
C LYS A 152 0.46 -15.44 -7.66
N THR A 153 1.44 -14.79 -7.05
CA THR A 153 1.90 -13.45 -7.41
C THR A 153 3.41 -13.47 -7.69
N ASN A 154 3.99 -12.35 -8.10
CA ASN A 154 5.42 -12.22 -8.25
C ASN A 154 6.11 -11.77 -6.95
N PHE A 155 7.44 -11.86 -6.94
CA PHE A 155 8.27 -11.52 -5.80
C PHE A 155 8.05 -10.09 -5.28
N ILE A 156 7.89 -9.11 -6.18
CA ILE A 156 7.74 -7.70 -5.84
C ILE A 156 6.42 -7.48 -5.09
N SER A 157 5.29 -7.94 -5.65
CA SER A 157 3.98 -7.83 -5.01
C SER A 157 3.90 -8.61 -3.69
N ALA A 158 4.46 -9.83 -3.63
CA ALA A 158 4.51 -10.58 -2.37
C ALA A 158 5.29 -9.83 -1.29
N GLN A 159 6.37 -9.14 -1.66
CA GLN A 159 7.17 -8.34 -0.73
C GLN A 159 6.41 -7.08 -0.27
N TYR A 160 5.66 -6.43 -1.15
CA TYR A 160 4.79 -5.30 -0.78
C TYR A 160 3.68 -5.71 0.17
N LEU A 161 3.02 -6.85 -0.08
CA LEU A 161 2.02 -7.41 0.83
C LEU A 161 2.60 -7.70 2.21
N LYS A 162 3.80 -8.30 2.27
CA LYS A 162 4.49 -8.59 3.53
C LYS A 162 4.78 -7.31 4.29
N TRP A 163 5.25 -6.28 3.60
CA TRP A 163 5.49 -4.97 4.21
C TRP A 163 4.20 -4.30 4.68
N ALA A 164 3.11 -4.37 3.91
CA ALA A 164 1.82 -3.85 4.32
C ALA A 164 1.35 -4.53 5.62
N VAL A 165 1.43 -5.86 5.71
CA VAL A 165 1.10 -6.63 6.94
C VAL A 165 1.99 -6.24 8.13
N ASP A 166 3.27 -5.97 7.89
CA ASP A 166 4.22 -5.49 8.91
C ASP A 166 4.00 -4.01 9.31
N GLY A 167 3.08 -3.29 8.67
CA GLY A 167 2.91 -1.84 8.84
C GLY A 167 4.02 -1.00 8.20
N LYS A 168 4.83 -1.58 7.30
CA LYS A 168 5.87 -0.87 6.53
C LYS A 168 5.26 -0.29 5.26
N ILE A 169 4.66 0.89 5.41
CA ILE A 169 3.86 1.53 4.35
C ILE A 169 4.67 2.66 3.70
N CYS A 170 4.73 2.73 2.37
CA CYS A 170 5.48 3.80 1.69
C CYS A 170 4.88 5.18 1.98
N GLU A 171 5.70 6.22 1.99
CA GLU A 171 5.29 7.53 2.50
C GLU A 171 4.15 8.18 1.70
N ASN A 172 4.07 7.97 0.39
CA ASN A 172 2.97 8.50 -0.43
C ASN A 172 1.63 7.90 0.00
N VAL A 173 1.60 6.58 0.18
CA VAL A 173 0.41 5.86 0.64
C VAL A 173 0.10 6.22 2.09
N ALA A 174 1.12 6.27 2.95
CA ALA A 174 0.97 6.64 4.35
C ALA A 174 0.39 8.06 4.52
N ASN A 175 0.90 9.04 3.77
CA ASN A 175 0.39 10.41 3.81
C ASN A 175 -1.01 10.49 3.18
N ALA A 176 -1.31 9.76 2.10
CA ALA A 176 -2.66 9.71 1.56
C ALA A 176 -3.65 9.18 2.62
N ILE A 177 -3.34 8.05 3.27
CA ILE A 177 -4.18 7.49 4.33
C ILE A 177 -4.32 8.46 5.50
N TYR A 178 -3.21 8.96 6.03
CA TYR A 178 -3.21 9.85 7.19
C TYR A 178 -3.95 11.15 6.90
N CYS A 179 -3.64 11.83 5.80
CA CYS A 179 -4.26 13.11 5.46
C CYS A 179 -5.76 12.95 5.20
N THR A 180 -6.20 11.87 4.54
CA THR A 180 -7.63 11.57 4.38
C THR A 180 -8.29 11.30 5.73
N ALA A 181 -7.72 10.42 6.56
CA ALA A 181 -8.28 10.09 7.86
C ALA A 181 -8.33 11.30 8.82
N ALA A 182 -7.26 12.10 8.86
CA ALA A 182 -7.13 13.27 9.72
C ALA A 182 -7.84 14.51 9.15
N GLY A 183 -8.22 14.52 7.87
CA GLY A 183 -8.83 15.66 7.20
C GLY A 183 -7.83 16.82 6.99
N CYS A 184 -6.61 16.51 6.57
CA CYS A 184 -5.60 17.52 6.25
C CYS A 184 -5.86 18.14 4.86
N GLU A 185 -5.50 19.40 4.68
CA GLU A 185 -5.62 20.13 3.41
C GLU A 185 -4.84 19.45 2.25
N ASP A 186 -3.71 18.84 2.57
CA ASP A 186 -2.84 18.14 1.61
C ASP A 186 -3.39 16.79 1.13
N ALA A 187 -4.56 16.32 1.60
CA ALA A 187 -5.10 15.01 1.23
C ALA A 187 -5.20 14.83 -0.30
N LYS A 188 -5.68 15.85 -1.01
CA LYS A 188 -5.80 15.83 -2.48
C LYS A 188 -4.43 15.68 -3.16
N TYR A 189 -3.40 16.36 -2.65
CA TYR A 189 -2.04 16.27 -3.18
C TYR A 189 -1.51 14.84 -3.10
N TRP A 190 -1.60 14.21 -1.93
CA TRP A 190 -1.09 12.85 -1.71
C TRP A 190 -1.90 11.80 -2.47
N ILE A 191 -3.23 11.93 -2.52
CA ILE A 191 -4.08 11.06 -3.33
C ILE A 191 -3.67 11.11 -4.81
N ASN A 192 -3.44 12.30 -5.36
CA ASN A 192 -3.00 12.45 -6.76
C ASN A 192 -1.61 11.82 -6.99
N HIS A 193 -0.68 11.97 -6.04
CA HIS A 193 0.63 11.34 -6.11
C HIS A 193 0.57 9.82 -6.08
N VAL A 194 -0.32 9.24 -5.26
CA VAL A 194 -0.54 7.79 -5.26
C VAL A 194 -1.20 7.35 -6.56
N SER A 195 -2.21 8.07 -7.06
CA SER A 195 -2.92 7.76 -8.31
C SER A 195 -2.00 7.71 -9.53
N GLY A 196 -0.94 8.52 -9.54
CA GLY A 196 0.08 8.53 -10.60
C GLY A 196 1.14 7.42 -10.53
N ILE A 197 1.05 6.49 -9.56
CA ILE A 197 2.00 5.37 -9.45
C ILE A 197 1.63 4.28 -10.46
N GLY A 198 2.55 3.99 -11.39
CA GLY A 198 2.37 2.91 -12.37
C GLY A 198 1.19 3.16 -13.32
N ALA A 199 0.87 2.16 -14.14
CA ALA A 199 -0.26 2.25 -15.07
C ALA A 199 -1.61 2.18 -14.34
N THR A 200 -1.74 1.23 -13.39
CA THR A 200 -2.97 1.01 -12.61
C THR A 200 -2.72 0.87 -11.11
N SER A 201 -1.52 0.46 -10.69
CA SER A 201 -1.16 0.12 -9.31
C SER A 201 -1.54 1.20 -8.29
N GLY A 202 -1.34 2.46 -8.64
CA GLY A 202 -1.72 3.61 -7.83
C GLY A 202 -3.22 3.71 -7.56
N LYS A 203 -4.03 3.55 -8.61
CA LYS A 203 -5.50 3.54 -8.50
C LYS A 203 -6.00 2.28 -7.78
N ASP A 204 -5.40 1.13 -8.06
CA ASP A 204 -5.69 -0.13 -7.38
C ASP A 204 -5.43 0.01 -5.85
N THR A 205 -4.29 0.61 -5.48
CA THR A 205 -3.96 0.92 -4.08
C THR A 205 -4.97 1.88 -3.45
N LEU A 206 -5.31 2.97 -4.13
CA LEU A 206 -6.33 3.94 -3.65
C LEU A 206 -7.70 3.28 -3.48
N PHE A 207 -8.07 2.36 -4.37
CA PHE A 207 -9.33 1.63 -4.26
C PHE A 207 -9.35 0.72 -3.02
N GLY A 208 -8.24 0.06 -2.71
CA GLY A 208 -8.06 -0.65 -1.44
C GLY A 208 -8.22 0.25 -0.22
N ILE A 209 -7.61 1.44 -0.25
CA ILE A 209 -7.72 2.45 0.82
C ILE A 209 -9.17 2.90 1.01
N LEU A 210 -9.85 3.27 -0.07
CA LEU A 210 -11.26 3.66 -0.04
C LEU A 210 -12.11 2.54 0.58
N THR A 211 -11.94 1.31 0.11
CA THR A 211 -12.68 0.13 0.59
C THR A 211 -12.50 -0.07 2.11
N ALA A 212 -11.28 0.05 2.62
CA ALA A 212 -11.03 -0.08 4.07
C ALA A 212 -11.61 1.09 4.89
N MET A 213 -11.58 2.32 4.37
CA MET A 213 -12.18 3.47 5.05
C MET A 213 -13.71 3.44 5.05
N GLU A 214 -14.35 2.88 4.00
CA GLU A 214 -15.78 2.57 4.00
C GLU A 214 -16.14 1.59 5.12
N VAL A 215 -15.37 0.50 5.26
CA VAL A 215 -15.54 -0.48 6.35
C VAL A 215 -15.41 0.19 7.71
N TYR A 216 -14.38 1.03 7.90
CA TYR A 216 -14.20 1.79 9.13
C TYR A 216 -15.42 2.67 9.46
N ASN A 217 -15.92 3.43 8.46
CA ASN A 217 -17.08 4.30 8.63
C ASN A 217 -18.35 3.53 9.02
N VAL A 218 -18.60 2.36 8.41
CA VAL A 218 -19.75 1.50 8.76
C VAL A 218 -19.64 1.02 10.20
N ILE A 219 -18.48 0.48 10.56
CA ILE A 219 -18.24 -0.06 11.90
C ILE A 219 -18.41 1.03 12.97
N LYS A 220 -17.80 2.21 12.77
CA LYS A 220 -17.93 3.33 13.72
C LYS A 220 -19.33 3.92 13.82
N SER A 221 -20.12 3.81 12.76
CA SER A 221 -21.53 4.24 12.80
C SER A 221 -22.41 3.27 13.60
N GLY A 222 -22.02 2.00 13.71
CA GLY A 222 -22.72 0.95 14.47
C GLY A 222 -22.33 0.85 15.94
N GLU A 223 -21.26 1.49 16.40
CA GLU A 223 -20.84 1.59 17.82
C GLU A 223 -21.68 2.62 18.63
N LYS A 224 -22.92 2.91 18.21
CA LYS A 224 -23.82 3.81 18.94
C LYS A 224 -24.32 3.23 20.26
#